data_AF-A0A925G8C2-F1
#
_entry.id   AF-A0A925G8C2-F1
#
_cell.length_a   1.000
_cell.length_b   1.000
_cell.length_c   1.000
_cell.angle_alpha   90.00
_cell.angle_beta   90.00
_cell.angle_gamma   90.00
#
_symmetry.space_group_name_H-M   'P 1'
#
loop_
_entity.id
_entity.type
_entity.pdbx_description
1 polymer ?
#
loop_
_entity_poly.entity_id
_entity_poly.type
_entity_poly.pdbx_seq_one_letter_code
_entity_poly.pdbx_strand_id
1 'polypeptide(L)' 'MSRAEQETQTEAGRLTTHIERALAAVTVRSSTETEELEACADALERSARNLVAALRELARERKRELSDE' A
#
# COMPACT_ATOMS: atom_id res chain seq x y z
N MET A 1 -18.42 7.56 4.18
CA MET A 1 -17.16 7.06 3.59
C MET A 1 -17.54 6.00 2.59
N SER A 2 -17.14 6.19 1.35
CA SER A 2 -17.45 5.25 0.29
C SER A 2 -16.62 3.98 0.41
N ARG A 3 -17.00 2.93 -0.34
CA ARG A 3 -16.24 1.68 -0.35
C ARG A 3 -14.82 1.90 -0.87
N ALA A 4 -14.65 2.70 -1.93
CA ALA A 4 -13.34 3.00 -2.48
C ALA A 4 -12.47 3.83 -1.51
N GLU A 5 -13.08 4.70 -0.69
CA GLU A 5 -12.36 5.41 0.38
C GLU A 5 -11.86 4.45 1.46
N GLN A 6 -12.71 3.52 1.90
CA GLN A 6 -12.34 2.51 2.89
C GLN A 6 -11.23 1.59 2.37
N GLU A 7 -11.33 1.11 1.12
CA GLU A 7 -10.32 0.27 0.48
C GLU A 7 -8.99 1.03 0.33
N THR A 8 -9.04 2.31 -0.07
CA THR A 8 -7.84 3.16 -0.14
C THR A 8 -7.17 3.31 1.21
N GLN A 9 -7.93 3.58 2.28
CA GLN A 9 -7.40 3.71 3.63
C GLN A 9 -6.77 2.40 4.11
N THR A 10 -7.41 1.26 3.85
CA THR A 10 -6.89 -0.06 4.21
C THR A 10 -5.57 -0.36 3.49
N GLU A 11 -5.48 -0.14 2.18
CA GLU A 11 -4.25 -0.40 1.43
C GLU A 11 -3.13 0.58 1.80
N ALA A 12 -3.46 1.84 2.12
CA ALA A 12 -2.49 2.80 2.62
C ALA A 12 -1.91 2.33 3.98
N GLY A 13 -2.76 1.89 4.90
CA GLY A 13 -2.31 1.33 6.18
C GLY A 13 -1.40 0.12 6.01
N ARG A 14 -1.75 -0.80 5.10
CA ARG A 14 -0.93 -1.98 4.78
C ARG A 14 0.44 -1.61 4.24
N LEU A 15 0.50 -0.65 3.30
CA LEU A 15 1.77 -0.19 2.74
C LEU A 15 2.66 0.45 3.82
N THR A 16 2.08 1.28 4.70
CA THR A 16 2.83 1.87 5.83
C THR A 16 3.46 0.80 6.71
N THR A 17 2.69 -0.23 7.10
CA THR A 17 3.23 -1.34 7.90
C THR A 17 4.37 -2.08 7.19
N HIS A 18 4.28 -2.29 5.86
CA HIS A 18 5.38 -2.90 5.12
C HIS A 18 6.63 -2.00 5.03
N ILE A 19 6.45 -0.68 4.93
CA ILE A 19 7.56 0.29 4.97
C ILE A 19 8.27 0.23 6.33
N GLU A 20 7.52 0.21 7.43
CA GLU A 20 8.07 0.12 8.79
C GLU A 20 8.85 -1.19 8.99
N ARG A 21 8.33 -2.32 8.49
CA ARG A 21 9.02 -3.62 8.55
C ARG A 21 10.31 -3.63 7.74
N ALA A 22 10.29 -3.08 6.53
CA ALA A 22 11.49 -2.96 5.70
C ALA A 22 12.54 -2.05 6.38
N LEU A 23 12.12 -0.95 7.01
CA LEU A 23 13.00 -0.07 7.76
C LEU A 23 13.63 -0.79 8.97
N ALA A 24 12.84 -1.57 9.70
CA ALA A 24 13.34 -2.39 10.80
C ALA A 24 14.39 -3.41 10.32
N ALA A 25 14.13 -4.10 9.20
CA ALA A 25 15.05 -5.09 8.64
C ALA A 25 16.41 -4.48 8.28
N VAL A 26 16.44 -3.28 7.69
CA VAL A 26 17.71 -2.62 7.34
C VAL A 26 18.44 -1.98 8.53
N THR A 27 17.71 -1.52 9.54
CA THR A 27 18.29 -0.79 10.69
C THR A 27 18.90 -1.73 11.73
N VAL A 28 18.33 -2.91 11.93
CA VAL A 28 18.78 -3.81 13.00
C VAL A 28 20.17 -4.39 12.71
N ARG A 29 20.70 -4.35 11.47
CA ARG A 29 21.97 -5.02 11.06
C ARG A 29 22.12 -6.43 11.65
N SER A 30 20.99 -7.07 11.96
CA SER A 30 20.96 -8.49 12.28
C SER A 30 21.35 -9.22 11.01
N SER A 31 21.71 -10.50 11.12
CA SER A 31 21.84 -11.42 10.00
C SER A 31 20.51 -11.65 9.28
N THR A 32 19.79 -10.58 8.92
CA THR A 32 18.64 -10.58 8.04
C THR A 32 19.10 -11.27 6.77
N GLU A 33 18.66 -12.51 6.63
CA GLU A 33 18.97 -13.34 5.48
C GLU A 33 18.51 -12.58 4.23
N THR A 34 19.28 -12.65 3.14
CA THR A 34 18.95 -11.93 1.90
C THR A 34 17.51 -12.19 1.44
N GLU A 35 16.98 -13.38 1.75
CA GLU A 35 15.60 -13.81 1.54
C GLU A 35 14.56 -12.93 2.27
N GLU A 36 14.86 -12.43 3.48
CA GLU A 36 13.95 -11.54 4.22
C GLU A 36 13.85 -10.16 3.57
N LEU A 37 14.95 -9.65 2.99
CA LEU A 37 14.96 -8.38 2.26
C LEU A 37 14.19 -8.50 0.94
N GLU A 38 14.38 -9.60 0.21
CA GLU A 38 13.62 -9.89 -1.00
C GLU A 38 12.13 -10.02 -0.69
N ALA A 39 11.76 -10.75 0.37
CA ALA A 39 10.37 -10.85 0.82
C ALA A 39 9.76 -9.49 1.21
N CYS A 40 10.54 -8.60 1.82
CA CYS A 40 10.11 -7.24 2.12
C CYS A 40 9.89 -6.40 0.85
N ALA A 41 10.80 -6.46 -0.11
CA ALA A 41 10.68 -5.76 -1.39
C ALA A 41 9.42 -6.22 -2.15
N ASP A 42 9.20 -7.52 -2.19
CA ASP A 42 8.03 -8.16 -2.77
C ASP A 42 6.71 -7.70 -2.14
N ALA A 43 6.68 -7.62 -0.80
CA ALA A 43 5.51 -7.17 -0.06
C ALA A 43 5.22 -5.68 -0.31
N LEU A 44 6.26 -4.85 -0.35
CA LEU A 44 6.16 -3.43 -0.68
C LEU A 44 5.61 -3.22 -2.09
N GLU A 45 6.14 -3.94 -3.08
CA GLU A 45 5.68 -3.83 -4.46
C GLU A 45 4.20 -4.20 -4.59
N ARG A 46 3.79 -5.33 -4.00
CA ARG A 46 2.38 -5.76 -4.02
C ARG A 46 1.47 -4.73 -3.36
N SER A 47 1.80 -4.25 -2.17
CA SER A 47 0.99 -3.23 -1.47
C SER A 47 0.94 -1.89 -2.21
N ALA A 48 2.05 -1.46 -2.80
CA ALA A 48 2.08 -0.23 -3.59
C ALA A 48 1.17 -0.33 -4.82
N ARG A 49 1.22 -1.46 -5.54
CA ARG A 49 0.33 -1.70 -6.69
C ARG A 49 -1.15 -1.72 -6.27
N ASN A 50 -1.48 -2.34 -5.14
CA ASN A 50 -2.84 -2.35 -4.61
C ASN A 50 -3.33 -0.95 -4.25
N LEU A 51 -2.52 -0.15 -3.54
CA LEU A 51 -2.86 1.22 -3.19
C LEU A 51 -3.06 2.09 -4.44
N VAL A 52 -2.20 1.95 -5.44
CA VAL A 52 -2.35 2.65 -6.73
C VAL A 52 -3.68 2.28 -7.39
N ALA A 53 -4.09 1.02 -7.36
CA ALA A 53 -5.37 0.58 -7.91
C ALA A 53 -6.55 1.18 -7.13
N ALA A 54 -6.52 1.15 -5.80
CA ALA A 54 -7.55 1.72 -4.93
C ALA A 54 -7.71 3.23 -5.15
N LEU A 55 -6.60 3.97 -5.21
CA LEU A 55 -6.60 5.42 -5.47
C LEU A 55 -7.21 5.76 -6.84
N ARG A 56 -6.90 4.96 -7.87
CA ARG A 56 -7.48 5.14 -9.21
C ARG A 56 -8.98 4.88 -9.21
N GLU A 57 -9.45 3.88 -8.46
CA GLU A 57 -10.88 3.62 -8.36
C GLU A 57 -11.60 4.74 -7.61
N LEU A 58 -11.05 5.18 -6.48
CA LEU A 58 -11.57 6.33 -5.75
C LEU A 58 -11.64 7.59 -6.63
N ALA A 59 -10.62 7.84 -7.44
CA ALA A 59 -10.62 8.96 -8.38
C ALA A 59 -11.70 8.81 -9.48
N ARG A 60 -12.00 7.58 -9.94
CA ARG A 60 -13.10 7.34 -10.89
C ARG A 60 -14.46 7.55 -10.26
N GLU A 61 -14.63 7.08 -9.02
CA GLU A 61 -15.86 7.25 -8.25
C GLU A 61 -16.18 8.74 -8.07
N ARG A 62 -15.23 9.53 -7.58
CA ARG A 62 -15.39 10.99 -7.42
C ARG A 62 -15.70 11.71 -8.74
N LYS A 63 -15.16 11.23 -9.87
CA LYS A 63 -15.49 11.79 -11.20
C LYS A 63 -16.92 11.49 -11.62
N ARG A 64 -17.44 10.29 -11.30
CA ARG A 64 -18.84 9.92 -11.59
C ARG A 64 -19.78 10.79 -10.76
N GLU A 65 -19.52 10.93 -9.47
CA GLU A 65 -20.30 11.80 -8.57
C GLU A 65 -20.38 13.24 -9.12
N LEU A 66 -19.25 13.81 -9.57
CA LEU A 66 -19.21 15.15 -10.18
C LEU A 66 -19.89 15.26 -11.55
N SER A 67 -20.13 14.15 -12.25
CA SER A 67 -20.77 14.14 -13.57
C SER A 67 -22.27 13.89 -13.51
N ASP A 68 -22.77 13.42 -12.35
CA ASP A 68 -24.18 13.14 -12.08
C ASP A 68 -24.90 14.33 -11.40
N GLU A 69 -24.18 15.42 -11.09
CA GLU A 69 -24.68 16.74 -10.64
C GLU A 69 -24.86 17.74 -11.79
#